data_AF-A0AAI8V8U7-F1
#
_entry.id   AF-A0AAI8V8U7-F1
#
_cell.length_a   1.000
_cell.length_b   1.000
_cell.length_c   1.000
_cell.angle_alpha   90.00
_cell.angle_beta   90.00
_cell.angle_gamma   90.00
#
_symmetry.space_group_name_H-M   'P 1'
#
loop_
_entity.id
_entity.type
_entity.pdbx_description
1 polymer ?
#
loop_
_entity_poly.entity_id
_entity_poly.type
_entity_poly.pdbx_seq_one_letter_code
_entity_poly.pdbx_strand_id
1 'polypeptide(L)'
;MSLAQMRSRLGTWVAVICPATTFTPAVVKEYCVGKVREEDMNMASTECAEVMFSIVTNAQYGDGQVVEEMQFGTKEIPDVKVRVVPYGTLLPPIDPSGDFSGKNIMIEEEKVWEKLKTKGMRP
;
A
#
# COMPACT_ATOMS: atom_id res chain seq x y z
N MET A 1 2.62 -13.08 -8.82
CA MET A 1 3.00 -12.76 -7.43
C MET A 1 1.98 -11.83 -6.83
N SER A 2 1.35 -12.24 -5.73
CA SER A 2 0.36 -11.45 -5.01
C SER A 2 0.57 -11.64 -3.51
N LEU A 3 0.67 -10.53 -2.77
CA LEU A 3 0.75 -10.58 -1.31
C LEU A 3 -0.57 -11.06 -0.67
N ALA A 4 -1.64 -11.24 -1.45
CA ALA A 4 -2.87 -11.91 -0.99
C ALA A 4 -2.62 -13.33 -0.45
N GLN A 5 -1.54 -13.99 -0.88
CA GLN A 5 -1.12 -15.28 -0.32
C GLN A 5 -0.73 -15.19 1.16
N MET A 6 -0.26 -14.03 1.64
CA MET A 6 0.04 -13.80 3.07
C MET A 6 -1.22 -13.96 3.92
N ARG A 7 -2.34 -13.35 3.50
CA ARG A 7 -3.61 -13.43 4.23
C ARG A 7 -4.19 -14.84 4.18
N SER A 8 -4.26 -15.45 2.99
CA SER A 8 -4.87 -16.77 2.81
C SER A 8 -4.06 -17.92 3.43
N ARG A 9 -2.73 -17.84 3.45
CA ARG A 9 -1.86 -18.92 3.98
C ARG A 9 -1.42 -18.70 5.43
N LEU A 10 -1.22 -17.45 5.85
CA LEU A 10 -0.68 -17.11 7.18
C LEU A 10 -1.65 -16.31 8.07
N GLY A 11 -2.79 -15.88 7.54
CA GLY A 11 -3.69 -14.97 8.26
C GLY A 11 -3.16 -13.54 8.39
N THR A 12 -1.99 -13.24 7.80
CA THR A 12 -1.34 -11.93 7.90
C THR A 12 -1.90 -10.96 6.87
N TRP A 13 -2.42 -9.83 7.33
CA TRP A 13 -2.92 -8.78 6.46
C TRP A 13 -1.78 -7.87 6.04
N VAL A 14 -1.71 -7.56 4.76
CA VAL A 14 -0.70 -6.65 4.20
C VAL A 14 -1.39 -5.61 3.35
N ALA A 15 -1.16 -4.35 3.63
CA ALA A 15 -1.59 -3.23 2.81
C ALA A 15 -0.51 -2.15 2.86
N VAL A 16 -0.43 -1.35 1.81
CA VAL A 16 0.45 -0.20 1.75
C VAL A 16 -0.42 1.04 1.61
N ILE A 17 -0.17 2.06 2.42
CA ILE A 17 -0.78 3.38 2.22
C ILE A 17 0.23 4.30 1.54
N CYS A 18 -0.23 5.00 0.52
CA CYS A 18 0.53 5.98 -0.24
C CYS A 18 -0.23 7.31 -0.21
N PRO A 19 -0.13 8.06 0.90
CA PRO A 19 -0.79 9.35 0.99
C PRO A 19 -0.08 10.35 0.07
N ALA A 20 -0.88 11.18 -0.62
CA ALA A 20 -0.39 12.42 -1.20
C ALA A 20 0.08 13.37 -0.09
N THR A 21 0.51 14.57 -0.48
CA THR A 21 1.06 15.55 0.46
C THR A 21 0.12 15.76 1.65
N THR A 22 0.59 15.36 2.82
CA THR A 22 -0.13 15.47 4.08
C THR A 22 0.59 16.47 4.96
N PHE A 23 -0.12 17.49 5.42
CA PHE A 23 0.48 18.54 6.24
C PHE A 23 0.70 18.01 7.66
N THR A 24 1.96 17.66 7.95
CA THR A 24 2.40 17.09 9.23
C THR A 24 3.64 17.83 9.74
N PRO A 25 4.01 17.69 11.02
CA PRO A 25 5.26 18.26 11.53
C PRO A 25 6.53 17.81 10.80
N ALA A 26 6.47 16.71 10.02
CA ALA A 26 7.59 16.24 9.20
C ALA A 26 7.88 17.18 8.01
N VAL A 27 6.87 17.89 7.49
CA VAL A 27 7.03 18.81 6.35
C VAL A 27 7.26 20.27 6.77
N VAL A 28 7.17 20.58 8.07
CA VAL A 28 7.42 21.92 8.65
C VAL A 28 8.92 22.13 9.00
N LYS A 29 9.76 21.13 8.77
CA LYS A 29 11.21 21.22 9.05
C LYS A 29 11.87 22.27 8.16
N GLU A 30 12.94 22.89 8.66
CA GLU A 30 13.66 23.98 7.97
C GLU A 30 14.08 23.60 6.53
N TYR A 31 14.52 22.36 6.32
CA TYR A 31 14.91 21.84 5.01
C TYR A 31 13.72 21.51 4.06
N CYS A 32 12.49 21.56 4.56
CA CYS A 32 11.25 21.40 3.80
C CYS A 32 10.56 22.74 3.51
N VAL A 33 11.05 23.85 4.09
CA VAL A 33 10.48 25.19 3.90
C VAL A 33 10.38 25.51 2.41
N GLY A 34 9.16 25.88 1.98
CA GLY A 34 8.84 26.24 0.60
C GLY A 34 8.42 25.09 -0.32
N LYS A 35 8.52 23.81 0.11
CA LYS A 35 8.05 22.65 -0.67
C LYS A 35 6.60 22.29 -0.41
N VAL A 36 6.15 22.47 0.83
CA VAL A 36 4.78 22.22 1.28
C VAL A 36 4.41 23.35 2.21
N ARG A 37 3.35 24.09 1.87
CA ARG A 37 2.88 25.24 2.65
C ARG A 37 1.54 24.90 3.28
N GLU A 38 1.22 25.58 4.37
CA GLU A 38 -0.05 25.34 5.07
C GLU A 38 -1.25 25.74 4.20
N GLU A 39 -1.09 26.78 3.39
CA GLU A 39 -2.08 27.27 2.43
C GLU A 39 -2.31 26.36 1.22
N ASP A 40 -1.38 25.45 0.91
CA ASP A 40 -1.55 24.53 -0.20
C ASP A 40 -2.68 23.53 0.11
N MET A 41 -3.27 22.98 -0.96
CA MET A 41 -4.30 21.94 -0.87
C MET A 41 -3.69 20.59 -0.50
N ASN A 42 -3.20 20.50 0.74
CA ASN A 42 -2.69 19.28 1.35
C ASN A 42 -3.81 18.58 2.10
N MET A 43 -3.64 17.27 2.27
CA MET A 43 -4.44 16.50 3.18
C MET A 43 -4.08 16.85 4.64
N ALA A 44 -5.07 16.92 5.53
CA ALA A 44 -4.83 17.02 6.96
C ALA A 44 -4.34 15.69 7.52
N SER A 45 -3.60 15.74 8.64
CA SER A 45 -3.12 14.51 9.30
C SER A 45 -4.26 13.61 9.80
N THR A 46 -5.39 14.20 10.20
CA THR A 46 -6.59 13.47 10.65
C THR A 46 -7.27 12.74 9.49
N GLU A 47 -7.34 13.37 8.31
CA GLU A 47 -7.90 12.76 7.10
C GLU A 47 -7.10 11.51 6.69
N CYS A 48 -5.77 11.63 6.67
CA CYS A 48 -4.88 10.49 6.43
C CYS A 48 -5.09 9.38 7.48
N ALA A 49 -5.21 9.75 8.75
CA ALA A 49 -5.41 8.79 9.84
C ALA A 49 -6.77 8.07 9.72
N GLU A 50 -7.82 8.73 9.26
CA GLU A 50 -9.14 8.12 9.02
C GLU A 50 -9.06 7.04 7.92
N VAL A 51 -8.34 7.32 6.84
CA VAL A 51 -8.11 6.32 5.79
C VAL A 51 -7.23 5.18 6.30
N MET A 52 -6.13 5.46 7.03
CA MET A 52 -5.33 4.42 7.69
C MET A 52 -6.18 3.53 8.59
N PHE A 53 -7.08 4.12 9.37
CA PHE A 53 -7.99 3.37 10.24
C PHE A 53 -8.95 2.50 9.44
N SER A 54 -9.49 3.01 8.32
CA SER A 54 -10.32 2.22 7.41
C SER A 54 -9.58 1.02 6.81
N ILE A 55 -8.29 1.17 6.49
CA ILE A 55 -7.44 0.11 5.92
C ILE A 55 -7.27 -1.04 6.91
N VAL A 56 -7.04 -0.74 8.20
CA VAL A 56 -6.80 -1.78 9.21
C VAL A 56 -8.09 -2.41 9.75
N THR A 57 -9.25 -1.80 9.53
CA THR A 57 -10.54 -2.28 10.06
C THR A 57 -11.45 -2.92 9.01
N ASN A 58 -11.42 -2.45 7.76
CA ASN A 58 -12.30 -2.95 6.72
C ASN A 58 -11.71 -4.20 6.03
N ALA A 59 -12.49 -5.28 5.98
CA ALA A 59 -12.10 -6.57 5.42
C ALA A 59 -11.75 -6.56 3.92
N GLN A 60 -12.12 -5.50 3.19
CA GLN A 60 -11.77 -5.34 1.76
C GLN A 60 -10.27 -5.12 1.53
N TYR A 61 -9.54 -4.65 2.54
CA TYR A 61 -8.09 -4.44 2.48
C TYR A 61 -7.33 -5.65 3.04
N GLY A 62 -6.00 -5.63 2.88
CA GLY A 62 -5.11 -6.63 3.48
C GLY A 62 -4.58 -7.70 2.53
N ASP A 63 -4.88 -7.60 1.23
CA ASP A 63 -4.46 -8.55 0.19
C ASP A 63 -3.26 -8.02 -0.62
N GLY A 64 -2.50 -7.09 -0.05
CA GLY A 64 -1.36 -6.45 -0.68
C GLY A 64 -1.69 -5.26 -1.56
N GLN A 65 -2.86 -4.64 -1.40
CA GLN A 65 -3.19 -3.47 -2.20
C GLN A 65 -2.35 -2.25 -1.79
N VAL A 66 -2.06 -1.39 -2.75
CA VAL A 66 -1.59 -0.03 -2.51
C VAL A 66 -2.81 0.88 -2.48
N VAL A 67 -3.01 1.57 -1.36
CA VAL A 67 -4.11 2.51 -1.16
C VAL A 67 -3.54 3.91 -1.31
N GLU A 68 -3.87 4.56 -2.41
CA GLU A 68 -3.50 5.95 -2.67
C GLU A 68 -4.62 6.86 -2.21
N GLU A 69 -4.27 7.95 -1.54
CA GLU A 69 -5.24 8.92 -1.06
C GLU A 69 -4.76 10.35 -1.32
N MET A 70 -5.69 11.23 -1.66
CA MET A 70 -5.39 12.61 -1.97
C MET A 70 -6.58 13.52 -1.71
N GLN A 71 -6.31 14.71 -1.18
CA GLN A 71 -7.30 15.76 -1.02
C GLN A 71 -7.62 16.41 -2.38
N PHE A 72 -8.90 16.44 -2.76
CA PHE A 72 -9.41 17.09 -3.98
C PHE A 72 -10.39 18.25 -3.68
N GLY A 73 -10.75 18.45 -2.41
CA GLY A 73 -11.72 19.45 -1.97
C GLY A 73 -11.11 20.84 -1.78
N THR A 74 -11.71 21.62 -0.88
CA THR A 74 -11.13 22.87 -0.35
C THR A 74 -10.86 22.71 1.15
N LYS A 75 -10.28 23.73 1.79
CA LYS A 75 -10.07 23.72 3.25
C LYS A 75 -11.39 23.70 4.02
N GLU A 76 -12.45 24.27 3.45
CA GLU A 76 -13.78 24.36 4.04
C GLU A 76 -14.63 23.12 3.74
N ILE A 77 -14.43 22.50 2.57
CA ILE A 77 -15.17 21.34 2.11
C ILE A 77 -14.16 20.26 1.71
N PRO A 78 -13.74 19.40 2.66
CA PRO A 78 -12.80 18.33 2.36
C PRO A 78 -13.43 17.28 1.44
N ASP A 79 -12.64 16.77 0.51
CA ASP A 79 -13.01 15.70 -0.42
C ASP A 79 -11.79 14.79 -0.67
N VAL A 80 -11.53 13.90 0.28
CA VAL A 80 -10.45 12.91 0.19
C VAL A 80 -10.87 11.81 -0.78
N LYS A 81 -10.14 11.68 -1.89
CA LYS A 81 -10.30 10.58 -2.83
C LYS A 81 -9.36 9.45 -2.48
N VAL A 82 -9.91 8.25 -2.42
CA VAL A 82 -9.16 7.01 -2.17
C VAL A 82 -9.21 6.13 -3.41
N ARG A 83 -8.04 5.66 -3.86
CA ARG A 83 -7.88 4.73 -4.97
C ARG A 83 -7.15 3.49 -4.49
N VAL A 84 -7.70 2.32 -4.80
CA VAL A 84 -7.06 1.03 -4.51
C VAL A 84 -6.38 0.52 -5.77
N VAL A 85 -5.06 0.38 -5.72
CA VAL A 85 -4.22 -0.12 -6.80
C VAL A 85 -3.75 -1.53 -6.44
N PRO A 86 -4.16 -2.58 -7.18
CA PRO A 86 -3.65 -3.93 -6.94
C PRO A 86 -2.14 -3.97 -7.19
N TYR A 87 -1.35 -4.48 -6.24
CA TYR A 87 0.13 -4.49 -6.37
C TYR A 87 0.62 -5.12 -7.67
N GLY A 88 -0.07 -6.15 -8.18
CA GLY A 88 0.27 -6.80 -9.44
C GLY A 88 0.27 -5.86 -10.66
N THR A 89 -0.49 -4.75 -10.63
CA THR A 89 -0.50 -3.77 -11.74
C THR A 89 0.69 -2.82 -11.71
N LEU A 90 1.45 -2.77 -10.60
CA LEU A 90 2.66 -1.98 -10.47
C LEU A 90 3.90 -2.74 -10.97
N LEU A 91 3.78 -4.06 -11.17
CA LEU A 91 4.87 -4.87 -11.69
C LEU A 91 5.05 -4.62 -13.19
N PRO A 92 6.29 -4.65 -13.71
CA PRO A 92 6.52 -4.65 -15.14
C PRO A 92 5.81 -5.85 -15.79
N PRO A 93 5.49 -5.80 -17.09
CA PRO A 93 4.86 -6.91 -17.79
C PRO A 93 5.69 -8.19 -17.62
N ILE A 94 5.11 -9.19 -16.97
CA ILE A 94 5.69 -10.51 -16.85
C ILE A 94 5.06 -11.39 -17.93
N ASP A 95 5.89 -11.98 -18.79
CA ASP A 95 5.46 -13.05 -19.69
C ASP A 95 5.40 -14.36 -18.90
N PRO A 96 4.20 -14.90 -18.59
CA PRO A 96 4.07 -16.13 -17.82
C PRO A 96 4.56 -17.36 -18.59
N SER A 97 4.70 -17.24 -19.91
CA SER A 97 5.16 -18.31 -20.78
C SER A 97 6.69 -18.40 -20.88
N GLY A 98 7.40 -17.32 -20.52
CA GLY A 98 8.86 -17.25 -20.52
C GLY A 98 9.50 -18.06 -19.39
N ASP A 99 10.70 -18.60 -19.66
CA ASP A 99 11.39 -19.48 -18.69
C ASP A 99 11.92 -18.71 -17.47
N PHE A 100 12.61 -17.57 -17.67
CA PHE A 100 13.28 -16.86 -16.58
C PHE A 100 12.34 -15.99 -15.73
N SER A 101 11.54 -15.13 -16.37
CA SER A 101 10.61 -14.21 -15.69
C SER A 101 9.21 -14.78 -15.48
N GLY A 102 8.85 -15.88 -16.14
CA GLY A 102 7.51 -16.49 -16.11
C GLY A 102 7.42 -17.74 -15.25
N LYS A 103 7.63 -18.92 -15.83
CA LYS A 103 7.40 -20.20 -15.12
C LYS A 103 8.26 -20.38 -13.88
N ASN A 104 9.54 -20.02 -13.95
CA ASN A 104 10.45 -20.22 -12.83
C ASN A 104 10.08 -19.36 -11.61
N ILE A 105 9.56 -18.14 -11.80
CA ILE A 105 9.19 -17.29 -10.66
C ILE A 105 8.06 -17.91 -9.83
N MET A 106 7.09 -18.54 -10.48
CA MET A 106 5.97 -19.20 -9.82
C MET A 106 6.41 -20.49 -9.11
N ILE A 107 7.33 -21.25 -9.71
CA ILE A 107 7.90 -22.46 -9.10
C ILE A 107 8.73 -22.10 -7.86
N GLU A 108 9.58 -21.08 -7.96
CA GLU A 108 10.38 -20.62 -6.81
C GLU A 108 9.51 -20.01 -5.71
N GLU A 109 8.44 -19.27 -6.05
CA GLU A 109 7.46 -18.76 -5.08
C GLU A 109 6.81 -19.92 -4.29
N GLU A 110 6.38 -21.00 -4.94
CA GLU A 110 5.80 -22.14 -4.22
C GLU A 110 6.83 -22.89 -3.36
N LYS A 111 8.08 -23.03 -3.83
CA LYS A 111 9.17 -23.60 -3.02
C LYS A 111 9.41 -22.78 -1.75
N VAL A 112 9.33 -21.44 -1.84
CA VAL A 112 9.44 -20.55 -0.67
C VAL A 112 8.29 -20.81 0.29
N TRP A 113 7.05 -20.94 -0.18
CA TRP A 113 5.90 -21.25 0.68
C TRP A 113 6.02 -22.61 1.38
N GLU A 114 6.45 -23.66 0.68
CA GLU A 114 6.69 -24.97 1.31
C GLU A 114 7.80 -24.91 2.37
N LYS A 115 8.87 -24.13 2.12
CA LYS A 115 9.90 -23.87 3.13
C LYS A 115 9.33 -23.14 4.34
N LEU A 116 8.48 -22.14 4.14
CA LEU A 116 7.89 -21.37 5.24
C LEU A 116 7.01 -22.22 6.16
N LYS A 117 6.34 -23.27 5.66
CA LYS A 117 5.59 -24.22 6.50
C LYS A 117 6.47 -24.95 7.52
N THR A 118 7.72 -25.24 7.18
CA THR A 118 8.63 -26.04 8.03
C THR A 118 9.66 -25.21 8.79
N LYS A 119 10.06 -24.07 8.23
CA LYS A 119 11.14 -23.21 8.75
C LYS A 119 10.73 -21.76 9.02
N GLY A 120 9.47 -21.39 8.77
CA GLY A 120 8.95 -20.06 9.07
C GLY A 120 8.66 -19.85 10.55
N MET A 121 8.27 -18.62 10.90
CA MET A 121 7.73 -18.33 12.23
C MET A 121 6.42 -19.11 12.38
N ARG A 122 6.44 -20.13 13.23
CA ARG A 122 5.22 -20.83 13.65
C ARG A 122 4.34 -19.82 14.39
N PRO A 123 3.00 -19.88 14.24
CA PRO A 123 2.10 -19.11 15.10
C PRO A 123 2.35 -19.42 16.59
#